data_AF-A0A1U8LUN7-F1
#
_entry.id   AF-A0A1U8LUN7-F1
#
_cell.length_a   1.000
_cell.length_b   1.000
_cell.length_c   1.000
_cell.angle_alpha   90.00
_cell.angle_beta   90.00
_cell.angle_gamma   90.00
#
_symmetry.space_group_name_H-M   'P 1'
#
loop_
_entity.id
_entity.type
_entity.pdbx_description
1 polymer ?
#
loop_
_entity_poly.entity_id
_entity_poly.type
_entity_poly.pdbx_seq_one_letter_code
_entity_poly.pdbx_strand_id
1 'polypeptide(L)'
;MALSARLNKLNGEDLSDMVLAKITNVKLAMNIEVNMNELFWEKMASVNWIWLGSQNEELVAEFRGEEVVEVIRAMAPLKASRKDGFPVLFYQKFWLVVRDRVEKFCLEVLNGQCDFEGINGMDIILIPKIVSSKNIGWFRSISLCNVIYKVISNVIVNRFHKVLNGCIDETQRAFVLRRQITNNIFVAYKILHPFRKKGVDWNFLERVMGSLGFCEAWISFVMRCL
;
A
#
# COMPACT_ATOMS: atom_id res chain seq x y z
N MET A 1 21.45 -3.47 8.27
CA MET A 1 22.26 -2.41 7.59
C MET A 1 23.76 -2.77 7.50
N ALA A 2 24.41 -3.20 8.57
CA ALA A 2 25.83 -3.56 8.54
C ALA A 2 26.15 -4.71 7.55
N LEU A 3 25.28 -5.72 7.45
CA LEU A 3 25.49 -6.90 6.61
C LEU A 3 25.41 -6.61 5.11
N SER A 4 24.40 -5.87 4.64
CA SER A 4 24.26 -5.52 3.21
C SER A 4 25.39 -4.59 2.70
N ALA A 5 25.79 -3.60 3.50
CA ALA A 5 26.95 -2.76 3.17
C ALA A 5 28.26 -3.57 3.14
N ARG A 6 28.40 -4.54 4.06
CA ARG A 6 29.53 -5.46 4.12
C ARG A 6 29.54 -6.43 2.94
N LEU A 7 28.38 -6.92 2.49
CA LEU A 7 28.27 -7.76 1.29
C LEU A 7 28.68 -6.99 0.02
N ASN A 8 28.22 -5.76 -0.14
CA ASN A 8 28.58 -4.93 -1.30
C ASN A 8 30.07 -4.58 -1.33
N LYS A 9 30.69 -4.37 -0.16
CA LYS A 9 32.13 -4.17 -0.05
C LYS A 9 32.91 -5.43 -0.46
N LEU A 10 32.48 -6.61 0.01
CA LEU A 10 33.12 -7.88 -0.30
C LEU A 10 32.94 -8.31 -1.77
N ASN A 11 31.82 -7.96 -2.41
CA ASN A 11 31.59 -8.23 -3.83
C ASN A 11 32.48 -7.41 -4.79
N GLY A 12 33.15 -6.36 -4.28
CA GLY A 12 34.11 -5.54 -5.03
C GLY A 12 35.58 -5.92 -4.80
N GLU A 13 35.85 -6.93 -3.97
CA GLU A 13 37.19 -7.47 -3.73
C GLU A 13 37.45 -8.68 -4.66
N ASP A 14 38.73 -8.94 -4.98
CA ASP A 14 39.10 -10.11 -5.79
C ASP A 14 38.62 -11.42 -5.13
N LEU A 15 38.06 -12.32 -5.94
CA LEU A 15 37.48 -13.59 -5.47
C LEU A 15 38.58 -14.55 -4.98
N SER A 16 38.95 -14.41 -3.71
CA SER A 16 39.69 -15.40 -2.94
C SER A 16 38.71 -16.27 -2.13
N ASP A 17 39.10 -17.52 -1.82
CA ASP A 17 38.34 -18.42 -0.94
C ASP A 17 37.96 -17.78 0.40
N MET A 18 38.83 -16.89 0.92
CA MET A 18 38.56 -16.13 2.14
C MET A 18 37.45 -15.08 1.96
N VAL A 19 37.34 -14.48 0.78
CA VAL A 19 36.28 -13.51 0.42
C VAL A 19 34.95 -14.24 0.19
N LEU A 20 34.98 -15.39 -0.50
CA LEU A 20 33.83 -16.28 -0.68
C LEU A 20 33.25 -16.75 0.67
N ALA A 21 34.08 -17.19 1.60
CA ALA A 21 33.63 -17.59 2.94
C ALA A 21 32.95 -16.43 3.70
N LYS A 22 33.47 -15.21 3.56
CA LYS A 22 32.85 -14.00 4.15
C LYS A 22 31.52 -13.65 3.49
N ILE A 23 31.41 -13.78 2.16
CA ILE A 23 30.16 -13.55 1.42
C ILE A 23 29.09 -14.55 1.85
N THR A 24 29.42 -15.84 1.94
CA THR A 24 28.48 -16.90 2.34
C THR A 24 27.96 -16.69 3.76
N ASN A 25 28.84 -16.34 4.70
CA ASN A 25 28.44 -16.03 6.08
C ASN A 25 27.50 -14.81 6.18
N VAL A 26 27.77 -13.77 5.38
CA VAL A 26 26.90 -12.58 5.34
C VAL A 26 25.54 -12.91 4.71
N LYS A 27 25.51 -13.72 3.65
CA LYS A 27 24.27 -14.21 3.04
C LYS A 27 23.46 -15.07 4.02
N LEU A 28 24.10 -15.98 4.76
CA LEU A 28 23.46 -16.80 5.78
C LEU A 28 22.83 -15.93 6.88
N ALA A 29 23.57 -14.94 7.38
CA ALA A 29 23.08 -14.00 8.39
C ALA A 29 21.89 -13.15 7.87
N MET A 30 21.93 -12.73 6.61
CA MET A 30 20.79 -12.06 5.97
C MET A 30 19.58 -12.99 5.85
N ASN A 31 19.79 -14.26 5.50
CA ASN A 31 18.71 -15.25 5.42
C ASN A 31 18.07 -15.51 6.79
N ILE A 32 18.89 -15.54 7.85
CA ILE A 32 18.41 -15.65 9.23
C ILE A 32 17.62 -14.40 9.64
N GLU A 33 18.07 -13.17 9.31
CA GLU A 33 17.30 -11.95 9.59
C GLU A 33 15.95 -11.92 8.86
N VAL A 34 15.89 -12.40 7.61
CA VAL A 34 14.64 -12.53 6.86
C VAL A 34 13.73 -13.56 7.51
N ASN A 35 14.24 -14.76 7.80
CA ASN A 35 13.47 -15.81 8.49
C ASN A 35 12.98 -15.35 9.87
N MET A 36 13.77 -14.58 10.61
CA MET A 36 13.35 -14.03 11.92
C MET A 36 12.23 -13.01 11.79
N ASN A 37 12.20 -12.22 10.70
CA ASN A 37 11.07 -11.32 10.42
C ASN A 37 9.83 -12.11 10.00
N GLU A 38 9.96 -13.15 9.18
CA GLU A 38 8.85 -14.06 8.86
C GLU A 38 8.30 -14.73 10.13
N LEU A 39 9.16 -15.30 10.96
CA LEU A 39 8.81 -15.87 12.28
C LEU A 39 8.18 -14.83 13.23
N PHE A 40 8.60 -13.57 13.16
CA PHE A 40 7.98 -12.48 13.92
C PHE A 40 6.55 -12.23 13.46
N TRP A 41 6.31 -12.18 12.14
CA TRP A 41 4.97 -12.02 11.59
C TRP A 41 4.09 -13.26 11.77
N GLU A 42 4.65 -14.47 11.72
CA GLU A 42 3.96 -15.71 12.08
C GLU A 42 3.59 -15.75 13.57
N LYS A 43 4.46 -15.24 14.45
CA LYS A 43 4.12 -15.08 15.87
C LYS A 43 3.05 -14.01 16.10
N MET A 44 3.07 -12.90 15.37
CA MET A 44 2.00 -11.89 15.42
C MET A 44 0.68 -12.44 14.88
N ALA A 45 0.72 -13.24 13.81
CA ALA A 45 -0.41 -14.01 13.29
C ALA A 45 -1.00 -14.93 14.37
N SER A 46 -0.14 -15.57 15.18
CA SER A 46 -0.59 -16.43 16.29
C SER A 46 -1.27 -15.69 17.46
N VAL A 47 -1.23 -14.36 17.52
CA VAL A 47 -1.96 -13.53 18.51
C VAL A 47 -3.42 -13.26 18.09
N ASN A 48 -3.85 -13.77 16.93
CA ASN A 48 -5.23 -14.20 16.64
C ASN A 48 -6.40 -13.22 16.93
N TRP A 49 -6.24 -11.90 16.79
CA TRP A 49 -7.36 -10.97 16.98
C TRP A 49 -8.29 -10.85 15.75
N ILE A 50 -7.80 -11.07 14.51
CA ILE A 50 -8.66 -11.15 13.30
C ILE A 50 -9.36 -12.51 13.20
N TRP A 51 -8.71 -13.59 13.68
CA TRP A 51 -9.27 -14.94 13.73
C TRP A 51 -10.45 -15.09 14.72
N LEU A 52 -10.58 -14.19 15.70
CA LEU A 52 -11.56 -14.28 16.80
C LEU A 52 -12.94 -13.67 16.50
N GLY A 53 -13.24 -13.34 15.24
CA GLY A 53 -14.63 -13.17 14.77
C GLY A 53 -15.22 -11.76 14.91
N SER A 54 -16.23 -11.47 14.06
CA SER A 54 -16.88 -10.18 13.74
C SER A 54 -16.18 -9.24 12.74
N GLN A 55 -14.86 -9.06 12.80
CA GLN A 55 -14.21 -8.04 11.94
C GLN A 55 -14.16 -8.43 10.45
N ASN A 56 -13.92 -9.72 10.14
CA ASN A 56 -14.03 -10.21 8.77
C ASN A 56 -15.44 -10.05 8.21
N GLU A 57 -16.48 -10.25 9.03
CA GLU A 57 -17.89 -10.05 8.65
C GLU A 57 -18.17 -8.58 8.31
N GLU A 58 -17.64 -7.63 9.10
CA GLU A 58 -17.80 -6.20 8.82
C GLU A 58 -17.04 -5.79 7.54
N LEU A 59 -15.85 -6.35 7.30
CA LEU A 59 -15.05 -6.04 6.11
C LEU A 59 -15.74 -6.51 4.83
N VAL A 60 -16.35 -7.69 4.84
CA VAL A 60 -17.04 -8.28 3.67
C VAL A 60 -18.54 -7.98 3.61
N ALA A 61 -19.08 -7.23 4.59
CA ALA A 61 -20.45 -6.77 4.54
C ALA A 61 -20.72 -6.02 3.22
N GLU A 62 -21.96 -6.01 2.76
CA GLU A 62 -22.31 -5.31 1.52
C GLU A 62 -21.91 -3.83 1.59
N PHE A 63 -21.25 -3.33 0.55
CA PHE A 63 -20.94 -1.91 0.43
C PHE A 63 -22.20 -1.10 0.17
N ARG A 64 -22.30 0.05 0.83
CA ARG A 64 -23.48 0.92 0.72
C ARG A 64 -23.15 2.28 0.12
N GLY A 65 -24.17 2.89 -0.49
CA GLY A 65 -24.06 4.19 -1.14
C GLY A 65 -23.58 5.29 -0.20
N GLU A 66 -23.91 5.20 1.08
CA GLU A 66 -23.47 6.14 2.11
C GLU A 66 -21.94 6.21 2.20
N GLU A 67 -21.25 5.07 2.12
CA GLU A 67 -19.77 5.01 2.17
C GLU A 67 -19.14 5.74 0.97
N VAL A 68 -19.76 5.62 -0.21
CA VAL A 68 -19.36 6.31 -1.44
C VAL A 68 -19.54 7.82 -1.28
N VAL A 69 -20.69 8.25 -0.76
CA VAL A 69 -21.02 9.67 -0.54
C VAL A 69 -20.08 10.29 0.48
N GLU A 70 -19.82 9.61 1.60
CA GLU A 70 -18.89 10.06 2.63
C GLU A 70 -17.49 10.31 2.06
N VAL A 71 -16.98 9.37 1.26
CA VAL A 71 -15.69 9.52 0.60
C VAL A 71 -15.67 10.71 -0.34
N ILE A 72 -16.66 10.86 -1.22
CA ILE A 72 -16.71 11.97 -2.18
C ILE A 72 -16.73 13.32 -1.45
N ARG A 73 -17.47 13.43 -0.35
CA ARG A 73 -17.55 14.65 0.46
C ARG A 73 -16.25 14.94 1.22
N ALA A 74 -15.55 13.92 1.69
CA ALA A 74 -14.29 14.07 2.42
C ALA A 74 -13.07 14.35 1.52
N MET A 75 -13.14 14.01 0.23
CA MET A 75 -12.04 14.21 -0.69
C MET A 75 -11.76 15.71 -0.96
N ALA A 76 -10.48 16.08 -0.97
CA ALA A 76 -10.08 17.45 -1.28
C ALA A 76 -10.49 17.84 -2.73
N PRO A 77 -11.16 19.00 -2.94
CA PRO A 77 -11.86 19.29 -4.21
C PRO A 77 -10.94 19.39 -5.44
N LEU A 78 -9.70 19.86 -5.27
CA LEU A 78 -8.76 20.16 -6.35
C LEU A 78 -7.61 19.14 -6.47
N LYS A 79 -7.86 17.87 -6.13
CA LYS A 79 -6.87 16.81 -6.41
C LYS A 79 -6.73 16.62 -7.92
N ALA A 80 -5.49 16.49 -8.39
CA ALA A 80 -5.18 16.21 -9.79
C ALA A 80 -5.86 14.91 -10.24
N SER A 81 -6.64 14.98 -11.33
CA SER A 81 -7.30 13.86 -11.99
C SER A 81 -6.50 13.40 -13.20
N ARG A 82 -6.83 12.22 -13.71
CA ARG A 82 -6.37 11.77 -15.04
C ARG A 82 -6.89 12.71 -16.14
N LYS A 83 -6.39 12.56 -17.36
CA LYS A 83 -6.83 13.33 -18.54
C LYS A 83 -8.32 13.23 -18.86
N ASP A 84 -9.04 12.26 -18.31
CA ASP A 84 -10.51 12.16 -18.39
C ASP A 84 -11.25 13.35 -17.76
N GLY A 85 -10.56 14.15 -16.93
CA GLY A 85 -10.79 15.60 -16.88
C GLY A 85 -11.79 16.12 -15.86
N PHE A 86 -12.34 15.28 -14.99
CA PHE A 86 -13.22 15.73 -13.91
C PHE A 86 -12.53 15.73 -12.54
N PRO A 87 -12.31 16.91 -11.92
CA PRO A 87 -11.79 16.98 -10.57
C PRO A 87 -12.85 16.52 -9.55
N VAL A 88 -12.44 16.25 -8.32
CA VAL A 88 -13.35 15.88 -7.22
C VAL A 88 -14.47 16.92 -7.06
N LEU A 89 -14.14 18.21 -7.21
CA LEU A 89 -15.10 19.31 -7.15
C LEU A 89 -16.29 19.15 -8.11
N PHE A 90 -16.09 18.53 -9.28
CA PHE A 90 -17.19 18.27 -10.22
C PHE A 90 -18.22 17.33 -9.58
N TYR A 91 -17.77 16.20 -9.01
CA TYR A 91 -18.64 15.23 -8.36
C TYR A 91 -19.34 15.81 -7.13
N GLN A 92 -18.65 16.66 -6.36
CA GLN A 92 -19.23 17.34 -5.21
C GLN A 92 -20.30 18.36 -5.62
N LYS A 93 -20.04 19.17 -6.65
CA LYS A 93 -20.94 20.25 -7.08
C LYS A 93 -22.14 19.74 -7.86
N PHE A 94 -21.94 18.73 -8.71
CA PHE A 94 -22.98 18.17 -9.59
C PHE A 94 -23.51 16.83 -9.08
N TRP A 95 -23.36 16.54 -7.78
CA TRP A 95 -23.74 15.26 -7.19
C TRP A 95 -25.18 14.84 -7.53
N LEU A 96 -26.14 15.76 -7.41
CA LEU A 96 -27.55 15.47 -7.72
C LEU A 96 -27.80 14.98 -9.16
N VAL A 97 -26.92 15.33 -10.09
CA VAL A 97 -27.00 14.93 -11.51
C VAL A 97 -26.31 13.59 -11.74
N VAL A 98 -25.18 13.34 -11.08
CA VAL A 98 -24.32 12.17 -11.37
C VAL A 98 -24.48 11.02 -10.36
N ARG A 99 -25.12 11.26 -9.20
CA ARG A 99 -25.15 10.32 -8.07
C ARG A 99 -25.63 8.93 -8.47
N ASP A 100 -26.73 8.83 -9.22
CA ASP A 100 -27.37 7.54 -9.47
C ASP A 100 -26.45 6.65 -10.33
N ARG A 101 -25.69 7.24 -11.26
CA ARG A 101 -24.73 6.51 -12.09
C ARG A 101 -23.44 6.21 -11.36
N VAL A 102 -22.91 7.19 -10.63
CA VAL A 102 -21.62 7.07 -9.92
C VAL A 102 -21.74 6.07 -8.78
N GLU A 103 -22.78 6.21 -7.95
CA GLU A 103 -23.04 5.31 -6.81
C GLU A 103 -23.29 3.89 -7.29
N LYS A 104 -24.17 3.70 -8.28
CA LYS A 104 -24.42 2.39 -8.88
C LYS A 104 -23.14 1.72 -9.36
N PHE A 105 -22.33 2.43 -10.17
CA PHE A 105 -21.09 1.87 -10.69
C PHE A 105 -20.08 1.54 -9.59
N CYS A 106 -19.90 2.44 -8.60
CA CYS A 106 -19.04 2.16 -7.45
C CYS A 106 -19.49 0.90 -6.70
N LEU A 107 -20.80 0.76 -6.45
CA LEU A 107 -21.36 -0.39 -5.75
C LEU A 107 -21.26 -1.68 -6.57
N GLU A 108 -21.48 -1.63 -7.88
CA GLU A 108 -21.28 -2.77 -8.77
C GLU A 108 -19.83 -3.27 -8.71
N VAL A 109 -18.84 -2.37 -8.69
CA VAL A 109 -17.43 -2.77 -8.54
C VAL A 109 -17.15 -3.30 -7.12
N LEU A 110 -17.57 -2.56 -6.09
CA LEU A 110 -17.33 -2.87 -4.68
C LEU A 110 -18.00 -4.17 -4.22
N ASN A 111 -19.15 -4.53 -4.79
CA ASN A 111 -19.87 -5.77 -4.47
C ASN A 111 -19.60 -6.89 -5.48
N GLY A 112 -18.58 -6.73 -6.33
CA GLY A 112 -18.08 -7.79 -7.21
C GLY A 112 -18.92 -8.08 -8.45
N GLN A 113 -19.85 -7.21 -8.81
CA GLN A 113 -20.69 -7.31 -10.02
C GLN A 113 -19.98 -6.78 -11.27
N CYS A 114 -18.97 -5.91 -11.10
CA CYS A 114 -18.15 -5.34 -12.18
C CYS A 114 -16.68 -5.34 -11.80
N ASP A 115 -15.80 -5.21 -12.79
CA ASP A 115 -14.35 -5.11 -12.59
C ASP A 115 -13.81 -3.67 -12.72
N PHE A 116 -12.56 -3.47 -12.31
CA PHE A 116 -11.86 -2.18 -12.38
C PHE A 116 -11.40 -1.79 -13.78
N GLU A 117 -11.72 -2.62 -14.79
CA GLU A 117 -11.33 -2.41 -16.17
C GLU A 117 -11.84 -1.06 -16.69
N GLY A 118 -10.94 -0.27 -17.30
CA GLY A 118 -11.25 1.05 -17.83
C GLY A 118 -11.08 2.21 -16.83
N ILE A 119 -11.08 1.97 -15.51
CA ILE A 119 -10.89 3.03 -14.50
C ILE A 119 -9.54 2.94 -13.76
N ASN A 120 -8.89 1.77 -13.75
CA ASN A 120 -7.58 1.53 -13.12
C ASN A 120 -6.39 2.08 -13.93
N GLY A 121 -6.63 2.63 -15.12
CA GLY A 121 -5.57 3.25 -15.91
C GLY A 121 -4.95 4.47 -15.22
N MET A 122 -3.62 4.57 -15.27
CA MET A 122 -2.85 5.64 -14.65
C MET A 122 -2.07 6.44 -15.70
N ASP A 123 -2.14 7.77 -15.61
CA ASP A 123 -1.25 8.64 -16.38
C ASP A 123 -0.06 9.03 -15.49
N ILE A 124 1.16 8.73 -15.94
CA ILE A 124 2.37 9.11 -15.20
C ILE A 124 2.82 10.50 -15.66
N ILE A 125 2.82 11.45 -14.73
CA ILE A 125 3.37 12.79 -14.93
C ILE A 125 4.71 12.91 -14.22
N LEU A 126 5.71 13.47 -14.91
CA LEU A 126 7.03 13.75 -14.37
C LEU A 126 7.11 15.22 -13.92
N ILE A 127 7.19 15.45 -12.62
CA ILE A 127 7.41 16.78 -12.06
C ILE A 127 8.91 16.97 -11.80
N PRO A 128 9.56 18.00 -12.39
CA PRO A 128 10.96 18.30 -12.10
C PRO A 128 11.17 18.59 -10.61
N LYS A 129 12.17 17.96 -9.99
CA LYS A 129 12.59 18.30 -8.61
C LYS A 129 13.42 19.59 -8.56
N ILE A 130 14.07 19.93 -9.67
CA ILE A 130 14.94 21.10 -9.84
C ILE A 130 14.69 21.76 -11.20
N VAL A 131 14.99 23.05 -11.29
CA VAL A 131 14.88 23.84 -12.53
C VAL A 131 15.87 23.29 -13.57
N SER A 132 15.46 23.19 -14.84
CA SER A 132 16.31 22.77 -15.97
C SER A 132 16.92 21.36 -15.85
N SER A 133 16.12 20.40 -15.36
CA SER A 133 16.50 18.99 -15.27
C SER A 133 16.69 18.32 -16.65
N LYS A 134 17.86 17.72 -16.89
CA LYS A 134 18.16 16.92 -18.09
C LYS A 134 18.17 15.41 -17.86
N ASN A 135 18.09 14.95 -16.60
CA ASN A 135 18.17 13.53 -16.25
C ASN A 135 16.90 13.08 -15.52
N ILE A 136 16.35 11.94 -15.96
CA ILE A 136 15.06 11.41 -15.50
C ILE A 136 15.01 11.12 -13.98
N GLY A 137 16.15 10.84 -13.35
CA GLY A 137 16.25 10.64 -11.89
C GLY A 137 15.92 11.90 -11.05
N TRP A 138 16.00 13.07 -11.67
CA TRP A 138 15.64 14.36 -11.06
C TRP A 138 14.17 14.71 -11.24
N PHE A 139 13.37 13.82 -11.80
CA PHE A 139 11.92 13.96 -11.81
C PHE A 139 11.30 13.13 -10.69
N ARG A 140 10.21 13.63 -10.14
CA ARG A 140 9.29 12.88 -9.30
C ARG A 140 8.15 12.41 -10.21
N SER A 141 7.97 11.10 -10.33
CA SER A 141 6.79 10.53 -10.97
C SER A 141 5.58 10.71 -10.06
N ILE A 142 4.47 11.20 -10.61
CA ILE A 142 3.15 11.21 -9.98
C ILE A 142 2.23 10.41 -10.90
N SER A 143 1.61 9.38 -10.35
CA SER A 143 0.56 8.64 -11.04
C SER A 143 -0.78 9.33 -10.81
N LEU A 144 -1.43 9.76 -11.89
CA LEU A 144 -2.78 10.31 -11.88
C LEU A 144 -3.76 9.22 -12.29
N CYS A 145 -4.63 8.83 -11.35
CA CYS A 145 -5.73 7.90 -11.59
C CYS A 145 -7.09 8.63 -11.65
N ASN A 146 -8.07 7.92 -12.20
CA ASN A 146 -9.45 8.36 -12.30
C ASN A 146 -10.04 8.63 -10.89
N VAL A 147 -10.90 9.66 -10.76
CA VAL A 147 -11.50 10.03 -9.47
C VAL A 147 -12.42 8.93 -8.93
N ILE A 148 -13.19 8.25 -9.78
CA ILE A 148 -14.05 7.12 -9.40
C ILE A 148 -13.21 5.97 -8.85
N TYR A 149 -12.08 5.64 -9.49
CA TYR A 149 -11.13 4.66 -8.95
C TYR A 149 -10.64 5.08 -7.55
N LYS A 150 -10.29 6.36 -7.36
CA LYS A 150 -9.90 6.89 -6.04
C LYS A 150 -11.03 6.75 -5.02
N VAL A 151 -12.28 7.00 -5.42
CA VAL A 151 -13.44 6.84 -4.53
C VAL A 151 -13.54 5.39 -4.07
N ILE A 152 -13.55 4.43 -5.00
CA ILE A 152 -13.63 3.00 -4.68
C ILE A 152 -12.47 2.57 -3.77
N SER A 153 -11.24 2.94 -4.11
CA SER A 153 -10.07 2.62 -3.28
C SER A 153 -10.15 3.22 -1.87
N ASN A 154 -10.71 4.44 -1.72
CA ASN A 154 -10.85 5.09 -0.43
C ASN A 154 -11.96 4.45 0.41
N VAL A 155 -13.04 3.95 -0.20
CA VAL A 155 -14.07 3.18 0.52
C VAL A 155 -13.43 1.93 1.13
N ILE A 156 -12.64 1.18 0.36
CA ILE A 156 -11.91 0.00 0.84
C ILE A 156 -10.92 0.37 1.94
N VAL A 157 -10.14 1.44 1.75
CA VAL A 157 -9.19 1.94 2.76
C VAL A 157 -9.91 2.35 4.05
N ASN A 158 -11.07 3.00 3.96
CA ASN A 158 -11.84 3.39 5.14
C ASN A 158 -12.32 2.19 5.95
N ARG A 159 -12.75 1.10 5.28
CA ARG A 159 -13.05 -0.17 5.96
C ARG A 159 -11.81 -0.80 6.57
N PHE A 160 -10.72 -0.87 5.81
CA PHE A 160 -9.45 -1.40 6.30
C PHE A 160 -8.92 -0.64 7.52
N HIS A 161 -9.11 0.67 7.54
CA HIS A 161 -8.65 1.53 8.63
C HIS A 161 -9.30 1.19 9.97
N LYS A 162 -10.55 0.70 9.98
CA LYS A 162 -11.25 0.29 11.22
C LYS A 162 -10.53 -0.85 11.93
N VAL A 163 -9.93 -1.76 11.17
CA VAL A 163 -9.23 -2.94 11.67
C VAL A 163 -7.71 -2.72 11.79
N LEU A 164 -7.17 -1.70 11.13
CA LEU A 164 -5.73 -1.46 11.05
C LEU A 164 -5.05 -1.30 12.43
N ASN A 165 -5.75 -0.75 13.43
CA ASN A 165 -5.20 -0.58 14.78
C ASN A 165 -4.89 -1.89 15.49
N GLY A 166 -5.58 -2.98 15.17
CA GLY A 166 -5.22 -4.31 15.69
C GLY A 166 -4.05 -4.94 14.92
N CYS A 167 -3.86 -4.55 13.65
CA CYS A 167 -2.82 -5.12 12.77
C CYS A 167 -1.44 -4.53 13.07
N ILE A 168 -1.40 -3.33 13.65
CA ILE A 168 -0.20 -2.50 13.72
C ILE A 168 0.26 -2.36 15.17
N ASP A 169 1.50 -2.78 15.41
CA ASP A 169 2.19 -2.60 16.69
C ASP A 169 2.23 -1.11 17.11
N GLU A 170 2.17 -0.82 18.42
CA GLU A 170 2.20 0.55 18.96
C GLU A 170 3.48 1.32 18.60
N THR A 171 4.56 0.61 18.29
CA THR A 171 5.83 1.18 17.85
C THR A 171 5.81 1.61 16.38
N GLN A 172 4.89 1.10 15.56
CA GLN A 172 4.74 1.50 14.16
C GLN A 172 3.89 2.78 14.07
N ARG A 173 4.57 3.92 13.90
CA ARG A 173 3.99 5.27 14.04
C ARG A 173 3.92 6.09 12.74
N ALA A 174 4.42 5.57 11.61
CA ALA A 174 4.35 6.24 10.32
C ALA A 174 3.11 5.76 9.53
N PHE A 175 2.42 6.68 8.84
CA PHE A 175 1.24 6.42 8.01
C PHE A 175 0.01 5.84 8.74
N VAL A 176 -0.02 5.94 10.07
CA VAL A 176 -1.20 5.63 10.91
C VAL A 176 -1.83 6.94 11.37
N LEU A 177 -3.15 7.05 11.23
CA LEU A 177 -3.88 8.24 11.64
C LEU A 177 -3.63 8.53 13.13
N ARG A 178 -3.39 9.81 13.48
CA ARG A 178 -3.06 10.28 14.84
C ARG A 178 -1.70 9.86 15.40
N ARG A 179 -0.81 9.22 14.62
CA ARG A 179 0.58 8.94 15.03
C ARG A 179 1.56 9.85 14.26
N GLN A 180 2.53 10.47 14.95
CA GLN A 180 3.48 11.40 14.33
C GLN A 180 4.69 10.69 13.71
N ILE A 181 5.03 11.09 12.48
CA ILE A 181 6.13 10.52 11.68
C ILE A 181 7.53 10.81 12.24
N THR A 182 7.67 11.90 12.99
CA THR A 182 8.94 12.42 13.55
C THR A 182 9.59 11.46 14.55
N ASN A 183 8.80 10.61 15.20
CA ASN A 183 9.32 9.63 16.18
C ASN A 183 9.82 8.33 15.55
N ASN A 184 9.77 8.17 14.22
CA ASN A 184 10.06 6.91 13.52
C ASN A 184 11.32 6.95 12.64
N ILE A 185 12.11 8.03 12.72
CA ILE A 185 13.32 8.23 11.89
C ILE A 185 14.31 7.06 12.08
N PHE A 186 14.50 6.56 13.29
CA PHE A 186 15.45 5.48 13.59
C PHE A 186 15.01 4.10 13.08
N VAL A 187 13.71 3.78 13.16
CA VAL A 187 13.14 2.52 12.65
C VAL A 187 13.14 2.53 11.12
N ALA A 188 12.71 3.65 10.52
CA ALA A 188 12.78 3.87 9.08
C ALA A 188 14.22 3.77 8.56
N TYR A 189 15.20 4.35 9.26
CA TYR A 189 16.61 4.27 8.85
C TYR A 189 17.12 2.82 8.86
N LYS A 190 16.80 2.02 9.88
CA LYS A 190 17.19 0.60 9.97
C LYS A 190 16.58 -0.27 8.86
N ILE A 191 15.33 0.00 8.49
CA ILE A 191 14.60 -0.76 7.47
C ILE A 191 14.93 -0.27 6.05
N LEU A 192 15.07 1.03 5.80
CA LEU A 192 15.15 1.58 4.43
C LEU A 192 16.44 1.27 3.66
N HIS A 193 17.52 0.86 4.32
CA HIS A 193 18.81 0.71 3.62
C HIS A 193 18.97 -0.58 2.79
N PRO A 194 18.47 -1.76 3.22
CA PRO A 194 18.50 -2.99 2.41
C PRO A 194 17.39 -3.07 1.35
N PHE A 195 16.24 -2.42 1.54
CA PHE A 195 15.07 -2.52 0.63
C PHE A 195 15.13 -1.53 -0.55
N ARG A 196 16.28 -1.46 -1.23
CA ARG A 196 16.42 -0.73 -2.50
C ARG A 196 15.79 -1.44 -3.71
N LYS A 197 14.78 -2.29 -3.50
CA LYS A 197 13.90 -2.73 -4.59
C LYS A 197 12.81 -1.66 -4.77
N LYS A 198 12.69 -1.13 -5.99
CA LYS A 198 11.66 -0.17 -6.36
C LYS A 198 10.34 -0.93 -6.58
N GLY A 199 9.53 -1.11 -5.55
CA GLY A 199 8.18 -1.66 -5.67
C GLY A 199 7.77 -2.52 -4.48
N VAL A 200 6.46 -2.59 -4.26
CA VAL A 200 5.83 -3.55 -3.33
C VAL A 200 5.68 -4.88 -4.08
N ASP A 201 6.04 -5.99 -3.44
CA ASP A 201 5.73 -7.34 -3.96
C ASP A 201 4.29 -7.69 -3.55
N TRP A 202 3.38 -7.72 -4.52
CA TRP A 202 1.96 -7.99 -4.28
C TRP A 202 1.72 -9.41 -3.76
N ASN A 203 2.51 -10.39 -4.21
CA ASN A 203 2.42 -11.77 -3.70
C ASN A 203 2.85 -11.84 -2.24
N PHE A 204 3.82 -11.01 -1.83
CA PHE A 204 4.18 -10.89 -0.43
C PHE A 204 3.06 -10.25 0.39
N LEU A 205 2.42 -9.20 -0.12
CA LEU A 205 1.27 -8.57 0.55
C LEU A 205 0.13 -9.58 0.77
N GLU A 206 -0.20 -10.36 -0.26
CA GLU A 206 -1.24 -11.39 -0.20
C GLU A 206 -0.96 -12.41 0.91
N ARG A 207 0.26 -12.96 0.94
CA ARG A 207 0.67 -13.89 2.00
C ARG A 207 0.61 -13.26 3.38
N VAL A 208 1.05 -12.02 3.53
CA VAL A 208 0.99 -11.31 4.82
C VAL A 208 -0.46 -11.13 5.28
N MET A 209 -1.38 -10.74 4.38
CA MET A 209 -2.80 -10.61 4.73
C MET A 209 -3.40 -11.96 5.13
N GLY A 210 -3.08 -13.04 4.42
CA GLY A 210 -3.50 -14.40 4.78
C GLY A 210 -2.98 -14.81 6.17
N SER A 211 -1.69 -14.59 6.44
CA SER A 211 -1.10 -14.87 7.75
C SER A 211 -1.75 -14.03 8.86
N LEU A 212 -2.13 -12.78 8.59
CA LEU A 212 -2.85 -11.95 9.57
C LEU A 212 -4.29 -12.40 9.83
N GLY A 213 -4.83 -13.35 9.05
CA GLY A 213 -6.16 -13.92 9.24
C GLY A 213 -7.29 -13.23 8.47
N PHE A 214 -6.97 -12.35 7.52
CA PHE A 214 -7.99 -11.78 6.64
C PHE A 214 -8.63 -12.89 5.80
N CYS A 215 -9.96 -12.85 5.66
CA CYS A 215 -10.65 -13.82 4.82
C CYS A 215 -10.32 -13.63 3.34
N GLU A 216 -10.35 -14.72 2.57
CA GLU A 216 -10.04 -14.74 1.13
C GLU A 216 -10.85 -13.72 0.33
N ALA A 217 -12.13 -13.53 0.68
CA ALA A 217 -12.97 -12.53 0.03
C ALA A 217 -12.39 -11.11 0.16
N TRP A 218 -11.95 -10.73 1.37
CA TRP A 218 -11.33 -9.42 1.60
C TRP A 218 -9.97 -9.29 0.90
N ILE A 219 -9.14 -10.33 0.97
CA ILE A 219 -7.83 -10.36 0.28
C ILE A 219 -8.04 -10.17 -1.23
N SER A 220 -8.97 -10.93 -1.81
CA SER A 220 -9.35 -10.83 -3.23
C SER A 220 -9.81 -9.41 -3.60
N PHE A 221 -10.62 -8.76 -2.76
CA PHE A 221 -11.02 -7.37 -2.97
C PHE A 221 -9.84 -6.40 -3.05
N VAL A 222 -8.90 -6.51 -2.11
CA VAL A 222 -7.70 -5.67 -2.09
C VAL A 222 -6.83 -5.95 -3.31
N MET A 223 -6.63 -7.23 -3.68
CA MET A 223 -5.81 -7.61 -4.82
C MET A 223 -6.41 -7.18 -6.16
N ARG A 224 -7.73 -7.19 -6.31
CA ARG A 224 -8.41 -6.68 -7.51
C ARG A 224 -8.24 -5.17 -7.71
N CYS A 225 -7.97 -4.43 -6.64
CA CYS A 225 -7.68 -2.99 -6.72
C CYS A 225 -6.24 -2.68 -7.15
N LEU A 226 -5.29 -3.59 -6.96
CA LEU A 226 -3.85 -3.33 -7.10
C LEU A 226 -3.32 -3.67 -8.50
#